data_AF-A0A7V0QG34-F1
#
_entry.id   AF-A0A7V0QG34-F1
#
_cell.length_a   1.000
_cell.length_b   1.000
_cell.length_c   1.000
_cell.angle_alpha   90.00
_cell.angle_beta   90.00
_cell.angle_gamma   90.00
#
_symmetry.space_group_name_H-M   'P 1'
#
loop_
_entity.id
_entity.type
_entity.pdbx_description
1 polymer ?
#
loop_
_entity_poly.entity_id
_entity_poly.type
_entity_poly.pdbx_seq_one_letter_code
_entity_poly.pdbx_strand_id
1 'polypeptide(L)' 'MRTIEVKGATIKDAIEKALKKLNVSRDQIEVKVLSEENKGLFGMRGARSAKVRITLKESGK' A
#
# COMPACT_ATOMS: atom_id res chain seq x y z
N MET A 1 -8.58 -3.37 15.96
CA MET A 1 -8.28 -2.97 14.57
C MET A 1 -7.01 -2.11 14.45
N ARG A 2 -5.97 -2.63 13.78
CA ARG A 2 -4.70 -1.93 13.55
C ARG A 2 -4.61 -1.52 12.08
N THR A 3 -4.26 -0.26 11.82
CA THR A 3 -4.15 0.28 10.46
C THR A 3 -2.82 1.00 10.28
N ILE A 4 -2.18 0.80 9.12
CA ILE A 4 -0.94 1.49 8.74
C ILE A 4 -1.09 2.13 7.36
N GLU A 5 -0.38 3.23 7.14
CA GLU A 5 -0.26 3.83 5.81
C GLU A 5 1.14 3.55 5.27
N VAL A 6 1.20 3.10 4.02
CA VAL A 6 2.46 2.76 3.35
C VAL A 6 2.52 3.46 2.00
N LYS A 7 3.66 4.07 1.71
CA LYS A 7 3.96 4.65 0.41
C LYS A 7 4.89 3.71 -0.35
N GLY A 8 4.64 3.56 -1.65
CA GLY A 8 5.45 2.73 -2.53
C GLY A 8 5.63 3.39 -3.89
N ALA A 9 6.60 2.88 -4.66
CA ALA A 9 6.75 3.31 -6.05
C ALA A 9 5.49 3.01 -6.86
N THR A 10 4.82 1.90 -6.51
CA THR A 10 3.53 1.48 -7.04
C THR A 10 2.61 1.00 -5.92
N ILE A 11 1.31 0.85 -6.20
CA ILE A 11 0.32 0.24 -5.30
C ILE A 11 0.79 -1.14 -4.87
N LYS A 12 1.30 -1.96 -5.82
CA LYS A 12 1.84 -3.30 -5.52
C LYS A 12 3.01 -3.23 -4.55
N ASP A 13 3.99 -2.36 -4.81
CA ASP A 13 5.17 -2.19 -3.95
C ASP A 13 4.77 -1.73 -2.53
N ALA A 14 3.80 -0.83 -2.43
CA ALA A 14 3.29 -0.37 -1.14
C ALA A 14 2.57 -1.50 -0.36
N ILE A 15 1.80 -2.34 -1.05
CA ILE A 15 1.15 -3.52 -0.45
C ILE A 15 2.17 -4.54 0.01
N GLU A 16 3.15 -4.91 -0.82
CA GLU A 16 4.17 -5.89 -0.44
C GLU A 16 5.01 -5.43 0.76
N LYS A 17 5.38 -4.15 0.81
CA LYS A 17 6.07 -3.56 1.97
C LYS A 17 5.21 -3.65 3.23
N ALA A 18 3.91 -3.40 3.13
CA ALA A 18 3.00 -3.51 4.26
C ALA A 18 2.86 -4.96 4.75
N LEU A 19 2.70 -5.92 3.83
CA LEU A 19 2.60 -7.35 4.15
C LEU A 19 3.86 -7.84 4.88
N LYS A 20 5.05 -7.51 4.37
CA LYS A 20 6.32 -7.87 5.01
C LYS A 20 6.47 -7.21 6.39
N LYS A 21 6.07 -5.95 6.53
CA LYS A 21 6.18 -5.19 7.79
C LYS A 21 5.24 -5.69 8.87
N LEU A 22 4.06 -6.18 8.48
CA LEU A 22 3.06 -6.72 9.39
C LEU A 22 3.18 -8.25 9.55
N ASN A 23 4.01 -8.91 8.72
CA ASN A 23 4.17 -10.36 8.67
C ASN A 23 2.82 -11.10 8.53
N VAL A 24 1.95 -10.59 7.67
CA VAL A 24 0.61 -11.17 7.41
C VAL A 24 0.42 -11.42 5.93
N SER A 25 -0.56 -12.27 5.61
CA SER A 25 -1.00 -12.52 4.25
C SER A 25 -2.00 -11.47 3.76
N ARG A 26 -2.15 -11.36 2.44
CA ARG A 26 -3.06 -10.38 1.80
C ARG A 26 -4.52 -10.60 2.17
N ASP A 27 -4.90 -11.82 2.50
CA ASP A 27 -6.25 -12.21 2.91
C ASP A 27 -6.62 -11.66 4.30
N GLN A 28 -5.62 -11.46 5.16
CA GLN A 28 -5.76 -10.95 6.53
C GLN A 28 -5.74 -9.42 6.60
N ILE A 29 -5.65 -8.75 5.45
CA ILE A 29 -5.65 -7.29 5.39
C ILE A 29 -6.72 -6.77 4.43
N GLU A 30 -7.13 -5.54 4.69
CA GLU A 30 -7.88 -4.72 3.77
C GLU A 30 -6.96 -3.64 3.20
N VAL A 31 -6.94 -3.54 1.88
CA VAL A 31 -6.13 -2.55 1.15
C VAL A 31 -7.05 -1.44 0.65
N LYS A 32 -6.76 -0.20 1.05
CA LYS A 32 -7.43 0.99 0.55
C LYS A 32 -6.43 1.90 -0.15
N VAL A 33 -6.60 2.14 -1.44
CA VAL A 33 -5.74 3.07 -2.18
C VAL A 33 -6.14 4.50 -1.82
N LEU A 34 -5.20 5.26 -1.29
CA LEU A 34 -5.40 6.68 -0.96
C LEU A 34 -4.88 7.59 -2.08
N SER A 35 -3.85 7.14 -2.80
CA SER A 35 -3.30 7.84 -3.95
C SER A 35 -2.69 6.83 -4.90
N GLU A 36 -3.06 6.90 -6.17
CA GLU A 36 -2.48 6.07 -7.23
C GLU A 36 -1.09 6.60 -7.62
N GLU A 37 -0.19 5.70 -8.03
CA GLU A 37 1.06 6.17 -8.62
C GLU A 37 0.79 6.91 -9.93
N ASN A 38 1.50 8.03 -10.14
CA ASN A 38 1.54 8.65 -11.45
C ASN A 38 2.94 8.50 -12.02
N LYS A 39 3.03 7.65 -13.04
CA LYS A 39 4.22 7.56 -13.88
C LYS A 39 4.16 8.75 -14.83
N GLY A 40 4.77 9.87 -14.44
CA GLY A 40 4.91 11.02 -15.32
C GLY A 40 5.43 10.55 -16.68
N LEU A 41 4.60 10.71 -17.71
CA LEU A 41 4.92 10.29 -19.07
C LEU A 41 5.64 11.44 -19.75
N PHE A 42 6.65 11.15 -20.59
CA PHE A 42 7.48 12.12 -21.33
C PHE A 42 8.37 13.05 -20.48
N GLY A 43 9.40 12.50 -19.82
CA GLY A 43 10.56 13.28 -19.35
C GLY A 43 10.28 14.32 -18.25
N MET A 44 9.07 14.41 -17.71
CA MET A 44 8.70 15.40 -16.69
C MET A 44 9.03 14.90 -15.28
N ARG A 45 9.69 15.78 -14.50
CA ARG A 45 9.95 15.62 -13.06
C ARG A 45 8.62 15.58 -12.30
N GLY A 46 8.04 14.40 -12.15
CA GLY A 46 6.73 14.28 -11.50
C GLY A 46 6.28 12.85 -11.23
N ALA A 47 7.19 11.95 -10.85
CA ALA A 47 6.78 10.64 -10.37
C ALA A 47 6.12 10.79 -9.00
N ARG A 48 4.80 10.60 -8.92
CA ARG A 48 4.07 10.58 -7.64
C ARG A 48 4.00 9.15 -7.14
N SER A 49 4.53 8.91 -5.95
CA SER A 49 4.46 7.61 -5.28
C SER A 49 3.02 7.24 -4.92
N ALA A 50 2.67 5.97 -5.05
CA ALA A 50 1.40 5.45 -4.54
C ALA A 50 1.36 5.51 -3.02
N LYS A 51 0.17 5.78 -2.48
CA LYS A 51 -0.11 5.68 -1.04
C LYS A 51 -1.28 4.73 -0.83
N VAL A 52 -1.07 3.71 -0.02
CA VAL A 52 -2.12 2.76 0.38
C VAL A 52 -2.26 2.75 1.89
N ARG A 53 -3.48 2.50 2.35
CA ARG A 53 -3.83 2.28 3.75
C ARG A 53 -4.18 0.81 3.91
N ILE A 54 -3.54 0.17 4.86
CA ILE A 54 -3.64 -1.26 5.11
C ILE A 54 -4.25 -1.42 6.49
N THR A 55 -5.44 -2.02 6.55
CA THR A 55 -6.11 -2.34 7.81
C THR A 55 -6.01 -3.84 8.05
N LEU A 56 -5.47 -4.25 9.19
CA LEU A 56 -5.50 -5.65 9.60
C LEU A 56 -6.93 -6.02 9.91
N LYS A 57 -7.46 -7.01 9.18
CA LYS A 57 -8.70 -7.67 9.54
C LYS A 57 -8.41 -8.42 10.82
N GLU A 58 -9.23 -8.18 11.84
CA GLU A 58 -9.19 -9.00 13.05
C GLU A 58 -9.74 -10.36 12.65
N SER A 59 -8.87 -11.24 12.15
CA SER A 59 -9.19 -12.66 12.09
C SER A 59 -9.32 -13.09 13.53
N GLY A 60 -10.56 -13.07 14.02
CA GLY A 60 -10.91 -13.53 15.35
C GLY A 60 -10.24 -14.87 15.60
N LYS A 61 -9.49 -14.93 16.70
CA LYS A 61 -9.18 -16.19 17.33
C LYS A 61 -10.45 -16.74 17.95
#